data_AF-A0A7C2GCW7-F1
#
_entry.id   AF-A0A7C2GCW7-F1
#
_cell.length_a   1.000
_cell.length_b   1.000
_cell.length_c   1.000
_cell.angle_alpha   90.00
_cell.angle_beta   90.00
_cell.angle_gamma   90.00
#
_symmetry.space_group_name_H-M   'P 1'
#
loop_
_entity.id
_entity.type
_entity.pdbx_description
1 polymer ?
#
loop_
_entity_poly.entity_id
_entity_poly.type
_entity_poly.pdbx_seq_one_letter_code
_entity_poly.pdbx_strand_id
1 'polypeptide(L)'
;MGKTKALLPLAALLLAACGQLSLPGLQPKPFKLTLDLPSPLQTVAPGGQVQVPVQAKFNDPRVASVTLTVRLADPCAKGTSYCPGWDASRYPGVVHPTRSYPLTPASPSASLLFQVDPGAPPQGPFKYELVLSGQDASGNPQEEAVPFYLKVLRPGEISAMEYWNLWRDYMGYAPVQEDPEWSFRAWLHGRYLAMNIDKDPFAHDEDLSYPFSSPEGKAAGARGNVGRRTVYIPRSSFPDFSSWPLESAMTNGFYAVPFHRLSLIAPDVTTGGFGLFRAALDDPAYPSYWRLYSVSTQPVFRSGTRPTEDAQLFPVRDKTVPLNRMYGERPPYNSPCQNPDKPASPPYLTHQGLDWSRSPFGLALSVRLFAAQPTPTKVLEARLTRVSDNQEVPVCAYGSEQYWAPSDQGGDLGNRLLAYDSAVFVVPRYPLDPGETYRAEVRAVFGTTEERFNWSFRVAPQDALFPYF
;
A
#
# COMPACT_ATOMS: atom_id res chain seq x y z
N MET A 1 -50.18 -3.55 -38.68
CA MET A 1 -48.84 -4.17 -38.77
C MET A 1 -48.21 -4.10 -37.39
N GLY A 2 -48.18 -5.19 -36.63
CA GLY A 2 -47.64 -5.17 -35.27
C GLY A 2 -47.50 -6.57 -34.66
N LYS A 3 -46.47 -6.69 -33.82
CA LYS A 3 -46.15 -7.77 -32.87
C LYS A 3 -45.40 -9.00 -33.41
N THR A 4 -44.07 -8.93 -33.46
CA THR A 4 -43.17 -10.10 -33.38
C THR A 4 -41.72 -9.69 -33.07
N LYS A 5 -41.41 -9.15 -31.88
CA LYS A 5 -40.01 -8.98 -31.41
C LYS A 5 -39.75 -9.19 -29.91
N ALA A 6 -40.71 -9.71 -29.14
CA ALA A 6 -40.54 -9.87 -27.68
C ALA A 6 -40.38 -11.32 -27.17
N LEU A 7 -40.35 -12.34 -28.05
CA LEU A 7 -40.41 -13.75 -27.63
C LEU A 7 -39.06 -14.47 -27.51
N LEU A 8 -37.97 -13.95 -28.09
CA LEU A 8 -36.66 -14.60 -28.02
C LEU A 8 -35.95 -14.54 -26.64
N PRO A 9 -35.96 -13.42 -25.88
CA PRO A 9 -35.24 -13.39 -24.60
C PRO A 9 -35.98 -14.16 -23.49
N LEU A 10 -37.31 -14.30 -23.59
CA LEU A 10 -38.11 -15.05 -22.62
C LEU A 10 -37.97 -16.56 -22.82
N ALA A 11 -37.84 -17.04 -24.06
CA ALA A 11 -37.60 -18.46 -24.35
C ALA A 11 -36.21 -18.92 -23.86
N ALA A 12 -35.18 -18.06 -23.96
CA ALA A 12 -33.85 -18.36 -23.44
C ALA A 12 -33.82 -18.45 -21.90
N LEU A 13 -34.57 -17.59 -21.19
CA LEU A 13 -34.72 -17.68 -19.73
C LEU A 13 -35.55 -18.90 -19.30
N LEU A 14 -36.61 -19.26 -20.02
CA LEU A 14 -37.43 -20.44 -19.73
C LEU A 14 -36.68 -21.75 -20.02
N LEU A 15 -35.83 -21.81 -21.05
CA LEU A 15 -35.01 -22.99 -21.36
C LEU A 15 -33.80 -23.15 -20.42
N ALA A 16 -33.27 -22.05 -19.86
CA ALA A 16 -32.28 -22.09 -18.78
C ALA A 16 -32.89 -22.57 -17.45
N ALA A 17 -34.14 -22.20 -17.17
CA ALA A 17 -34.88 -22.68 -15.98
C ALA A 17 -35.29 -24.16 -16.07
N CYS A 18 -35.42 -24.71 -17.28
CA CYS A 18 -35.74 -26.12 -17.53
C CYS A 18 -34.51 -27.04 -17.72
N GLY A 19 -33.28 -26.55 -17.51
CA GLY A 19 -32.06 -27.38 -17.55
C GLY A 19 -31.69 -27.95 -18.93
N GLN A 20 -32.30 -27.48 -20.03
CA GLN A 20 -32.07 -28.02 -21.37
C GLN A 20 -31.07 -27.21 -22.22
N LEU A 21 -30.56 -26.09 -21.71
CA LEU A 21 -29.46 -25.33 -22.32
C LEU A 21 -28.22 -25.38 -21.41
N SER A 22 -27.30 -26.31 -21.72
CA SER A 22 -25.94 -26.30 -21.18
C SER A 22 -25.16 -25.15 -21.83
N LEU A 23 -25.30 -23.94 -21.30
CA LEU A 23 -24.43 -22.82 -21.65
C LEU A 23 -23.03 -23.11 -21.08
N PRO A 24 -21.97 -23.15 -21.91
CA PRO A 24 -20.60 -23.31 -21.44
C PRO A 24 -20.27 -22.22 -20.40
N GLY A 25 -19.89 -22.64 -19.18
CA GLY A 25 -19.53 -21.74 -18.08
C GLY A 25 -20.60 -21.51 -17.00
N LEU A 26 -21.82 -22.04 -17.15
CA LEU A 26 -22.87 -21.94 -16.12
C LEU A 26 -23.13 -23.23 -15.34
N GLN A 27 -22.52 -24.36 -15.75
CA GLN A 27 -22.61 -25.58 -14.95
C GLN A 27 -21.73 -25.46 -13.70
N PRO A 28 -22.26 -25.76 -12.50
CA PRO A 28 -21.47 -25.74 -11.28
C PRO A 28 -20.34 -26.76 -11.38
N LYS A 29 -19.13 -26.35 -10.99
CA LYS A 29 -17.98 -27.27 -10.91
C LYS A 29 -18.35 -28.52 -10.10
N PRO A 30 -17.86 -29.71 -10.49
CA PRO A 30 -18.24 -30.97 -9.85
C PRO A 30 -17.81 -31.04 -8.38
N PHE A 31 -16.84 -30.22 -7.98
CA PHE A 31 -16.47 -29.98 -6.60
C PHE A 31 -16.05 -28.52 -6.40
N LYS A 32 -16.07 -28.06 -5.15
CA LYS A 32 -15.59 -26.73 -4.71
C LYS A 32 -14.74 -26.87 -3.46
N LEU A 33 -13.76 -25.98 -3.30
CA LEU A 33 -12.96 -25.86 -2.09
C LEU A 33 -13.44 -24.65 -1.29
N THR A 34 -13.46 -24.78 0.03
CA THR A 34 -13.72 -23.67 0.95
C THR A 34 -12.68 -23.68 2.06
N LEU A 35 -12.27 -22.48 2.50
CA LEU A 35 -11.44 -22.31 3.69
C LEU A 35 -12.38 -22.09 4.87
N ASP A 36 -12.22 -22.86 5.94
CA ASP A 36 -12.96 -22.64 7.17
C ASP A 36 -12.23 -21.62 8.06
N LEU A 37 -12.04 -20.42 7.50
CA LEU A 37 -11.34 -19.31 8.11
C LEU A 37 -12.16 -18.02 7.94
N PRO A 38 -12.12 -17.10 8.93
CA PRO A 38 -12.81 -15.81 8.81
C PRO A 38 -12.20 -14.91 7.73
N SER A 39 -10.94 -15.14 7.37
CA SER A 39 -10.21 -14.41 6.33
C SER A 39 -9.23 -15.36 5.62
N PRO A 40 -9.06 -15.27 4.28
CA PRO A 40 -8.02 -16.00 3.58
C PRO A 40 -6.62 -15.46 3.88
N LEU A 41 -6.50 -14.23 4.40
CA LEU A 41 -5.26 -13.65 4.88
C LEU A 41 -5.11 -13.91 6.38
N GLN A 42 -4.04 -14.61 6.72
CA GLN A 42 -3.66 -14.92 8.10
C GLN A 42 -2.32 -14.24 8.43
N THR A 43 -2.17 -13.87 9.70
CA THR A 43 -0.93 -13.28 10.21
C THR A 43 -0.33 -14.21 11.26
N VAL A 44 0.99 -14.35 11.22
CA VAL A 44 1.74 -15.25 12.11
C VAL A 44 3.07 -14.63 12.50
N ALA A 45 3.50 -14.87 13.74
CA ALA A 45 4.81 -14.43 14.20
C ALA A 45 5.93 -15.34 13.69
N PRO A 46 7.18 -14.83 13.57
CA PRO A 46 8.36 -15.69 13.49
C PRO A 46 8.35 -16.75 14.60
N GLY A 47 8.59 -18.02 14.25
CA GLY A 47 8.51 -19.16 15.17
C GLY A 47 7.09 -19.69 15.41
N GLY A 48 6.08 -19.04 14.84
CA GLY A 48 4.68 -19.43 14.93
C GLY A 48 4.26 -20.44 13.85
N GLN A 49 2.99 -20.83 13.90
CA GLN A 49 2.37 -21.70 12.90
C GLN A 49 0.90 -21.31 12.68
N VAL A 50 0.38 -21.62 11.49
CA VAL A 50 -1.03 -21.44 11.12
C VAL A 50 -1.58 -22.77 10.62
N GLN A 51 -2.74 -23.17 11.17
CA GLN A 51 -3.53 -24.25 10.63
C GLN A 51 -4.61 -23.69 9.73
N VAL A 52 -4.69 -24.21 8.52
CA VAL A 52 -5.69 -23.82 7.50
C VAL A 52 -6.63 -25.00 7.32
N PRO A 53 -7.76 -25.03 8.03
CA PRO A 53 -8.80 -26.02 7.79
C PRO A 53 -9.46 -25.75 6.45
N VAL A 54 -9.64 -26.81 5.67
CA VAL A 54 -10.28 -26.75 4.36
C VAL A 54 -11.32 -27.83 4.22
N GLN A 55 -12.35 -27.53 3.43
CA GLN A 55 -13.44 -28.45 3.14
C GLN A 55 -13.74 -28.48 1.64
N ALA A 56 -13.77 -29.68 1.09
CA ALA A 56 -14.25 -29.96 -0.26
C ALA A 56 -15.75 -30.23 -0.24
N LYS A 57 -16.50 -29.52 -1.09
CA LYS A 57 -17.91 -29.80 -1.36
C LYS A 57 -18.02 -30.53 -2.70
N PHE A 58 -18.57 -31.74 -2.69
CA PHE A 58 -18.84 -32.53 -3.89
C PHE A 58 -20.23 -32.19 -4.40
N ASN A 59 -20.30 -31.50 -5.55
CA ASN A 59 -21.58 -31.12 -6.17
C ASN A 59 -22.08 -32.19 -7.14
N ASP A 60 -21.17 -33.02 -7.68
CA ASP A 60 -21.52 -34.20 -8.47
C ASP A 60 -21.27 -35.48 -7.64
N PRO A 61 -22.31 -36.27 -7.34
CA PRO A 61 -22.19 -37.48 -6.53
C PRO A 61 -21.34 -38.58 -7.18
N ARG A 62 -21.02 -38.45 -8.48
CA ARG A 62 -20.18 -39.41 -9.21
C ARG A 62 -18.69 -39.17 -9.00
N VAL A 63 -18.30 -38.04 -8.41
CA VAL A 63 -16.90 -37.78 -8.06
C VAL A 63 -16.56 -38.54 -6.77
N ALA A 64 -15.82 -39.64 -6.92
CA ALA A 64 -15.44 -40.50 -5.80
C ALA A 64 -14.36 -39.88 -4.90
N SER A 65 -13.43 -39.11 -5.47
CA SER A 65 -12.33 -38.49 -4.75
C SER A 65 -11.75 -37.29 -5.50
N VAL A 66 -11.17 -36.37 -4.75
CA VAL A 66 -10.32 -35.28 -5.27
C VAL A 66 -9.01 -35.25 -4.50
N THR A 67 -7.98 -34.67 -5.11
CA THR A 67 -6.66 -34.50 -4.49
C THR A 67 -6.45 -33.04 -4.18
N LEU A 68 -6.22 -32.72 -2.91
CA LEU A 68 -5.82 -31.39 -2.46
C LEU A 68 -4.28 -31.26 -2.48
N THR A 69 -3.79 -30.19 -3.07
CA THR A 69 -2.37 -29.79 -3.09
C THR A 69 -2.21 -28.32 -2.72
N VAL A 70 -1.02 -27.93 -2.25
CA VAL A 70 -0.65 -26.53 -2.03
C VAL A 70 0.39 -26.16 -3.09
N ARG A 71 0.15 -25.06 -3.81
CA ARG A 71 1.06 -24.52 -4.81
C ARG A 71 1.45 -23.10 -4.43
N LEU A 72 2.69 -22.70 -4.74
CA LEU A 72 3.11 -21.31 -4.59
C LEU A 72 2.52 -20.49 -5.74
N ALA A 73 1.93 -19.34 -5.43
CA ALA A 73 1.43 -18.44 -6.46
C ALA A 73 2.53 -17.50 -7.01
N ASP A 74 3.74 -17.58 -6.45
CA ASP A 74 4.90 -16.78 -6.86
C ASP A 74 5.23 -16.96 -8.35
N PRO A 75 5.36 -15.86 -9.12
CA PRO A 75 5.80 -15.92 -10.51
C PRO A 75 7.12 -16.68 -10.73
N CYS A 76 8.04 -16.65 -9.76
CA CYS A 76 9.29 -17.42 -9.81
C CYS A 76 9.01 -18.94 -9.73
N ALA A 77 8.09 -19.36 -8.86
CA ALA A 77 7.70 -20.77 -8.70
C ALA A 77 6.87 -21.29 -9.89
N LYS A 78 6.09 -20.40 -10.51
CA LYS A 78 5.31 -20.68 -11.72
C LYS A 78 6.16 -20.70 -13.00
N GLY A 79 7.41 -20.27 -12.93
CA GLY A 79 8.28 -20.12 -14.11
C GLY A 79 7.83 -19.00 -15.06
N THR A 80 7.00 -18.06 -14.58
CA THR A 80 6.54 -16.90 -15.36
C THR A 80 7.42 -15.67 -15.17
N SER A 81 8.36 -15.71 -14.23
CA SER A 81 9.39 -14.69 -14.01
C SER A 81 10.78 -15.34 -13.90
N TYR A 82 11.79 -14.66 -14.44
CA TYR A 82 13.19 -15.06 -14.27
C TYR A 82 13.71 -14.62 -12.89
N CYS A 83 14.10 -15.59 -12.05
CA CYS A 83 14.49 -15.33 -10.66
C CYS A 83 15.79 -16.07 -10.29
N PRO A 84 16.96 -15.57 -10.72
CA PRO A 84 18.24 -16.22 -10.49
C PRO A 84 18.55 -16.30 -8.99
N GLY A 85 18.97 -17.49 -8.54
CA GLY A 85 19.34 -17.72 -7.14
C GLY A 85 18.16 -17.74 -6.15
N TRP A 86 16.92 -17.63 -6.62
CA TRP A 86 15.74 -17.69 -5.77
C TRP A 86 15.34 -19.13 -5.47
N ASP A 87 15.11 -19.45 -4.21
CA ASP A 87 14.49 -20.72 -3.80
C ASP A 87 13.00 -20.70 -4.18
N ALA A 88 12.69 -21.21 -5.36
CA ALA A 88 11.34 -21.27 -5.89
C ALA A 88 10.47 -22.37 -5.23
N SER A 89 11.02 -23.13 -4.27
CA SER A 89 10.30 -24.19 -3.57
C SER A 89 9.59 -23.71 -2.31
N ARG A 90 9.83 -22.48 -1.84
CA ARG A 90 9.18 -21.89 -0.66
C ARG A 90 9.29 -20.37 -0.61
N TYR A 91 8.48 -19.73 0.24
CA TYR A 91 8.69 -18.33 0.61
C TYR A 91 9.74 -18.20 1.74
N PRO A 92 10.41 -17.03 1.88
CA PRO A 92 11.47 -16.84 2.87
C PRO A 92 11.02 -17.16 4.30
N GLY A 93 11.64 -18.19 4.90
CA GLY A 93 11.39 -18.58 6.29
C GLY A 93 10.03 -19.24 6.55
N VAL A 94 9.33 -19.73 5.52
CA VAL A 94 8.02 -20.39 5.68
C VAL A 94 8.03 -21.79 5.08
N VAL A 95 7.80 -22.79 5.93
CA VAL A 95 7.53 -24.17 5.56
C VAL A 95 6.03 -24.34 5.33
N HIS A 96 5.66 -24.97 4.22
CA HIS A 96 4.27 -25.24 3.86
C HIS A 96 4.09 -26.71 3.45
N PRO A 97 2.85 -27.22 3.39
CA PRO A 97 2.60 -28.60 3.01
C PRO A 97 2.98 -28.88 1.55
N THR A 98 3.80 -29.90 1.31
CA THR A 98 4.21 -30.32 -0.04
C THR A 98 3.57 -31.63 -0.50
N ARG A 99 2.95 -32.38 0.42
CA ARG A 99 2.24 -33.64 0.10
C ARG A 99 0.84 -33.39 -0.44
N SER A 100 0.33 -34.38 -1.17
CA SER A 100 -1.06 -34.44 -1.62
C SER A 100 -1.98 -35.03 -0.55
N TYR A 101 -3.22 -34.55 -0.49
CA TYR A 101 -4.24 -35.01 0.46
C TYR A 101 -5.47 -35.51 -0.31
N PRO A 102 -5.77 -36.82 -0.29
CA PRO A 102 -7.00 -37.33 -0.89
C PRO A 102 -8.20 -36.95 -0.01
N LEU A 103 -9.20 -36.32 -0.62
CA LEU A 103 -10.48 -36.00 -0.01
C LEU A 103 -11.58 -36.78 -0.71
N THR A 104 -12.54 -37.29 0.06
CA THR A 104 -13.69 -38.05 -0.46
C THR A 104 -14.98 -37.48 0.12
N PRO A 105 -16.16 -37.84 -0.43
CA PRO A 105 -17.43 -37.45 0.17
C PRO A 105 -17.58 -37.88 1.65
N ALA A 106 -16.95 -38.99 2.05
CA ALA A 106 -16.98 -39.49 3.43
C ALA A 106 -15.97 -38.78 4.36
N SER A 107 -14.87 -38.26 3.79
CA SER A 107 -13.84 -37.50 4.51
C SER A 107 -13.48 -36.23 3.71
N PRO A 108 -14.37 -35.22 3.70
CA PRO A 108 -14.26 -34.09 2.78
C PRO A 108 -13.31 -32.99 3.26
N SER A 109 -12.63 -33.16 4.39
CA SER A 109 -11.90 -32.09 5.06
C SER A 109 -10.44 -32.46 5.34
N ALA A 110 -9.56 -31.45 5.36
CA ALA A 110 -8.17 -31.56 5.77
C ALA A 110 -7.75 -30.31 6.56
N SER A 111 -6.67 -30.43 7.33
CA SER A 111 -6.00 -29.28 7.96
C SER A 111 -4.57 -29.19 7.46
N LEU A 112 -4.23 -28.03 6.90
CA LEU A 112 -2.92 -27.75 6.32
C LEU A 112 -2.10 -26.92 7.30
N LEU A 113 -0.89 -27.36 7.63
CA LEU A 113 -0.02 -26.67 8.59
C LEU A 113 1.06 -25.86 7.87
N PHE A 114 1.10 -24.56 8.15
CA PHE A 114 2.16 -23.64 7.74
C PHE A 114 3.00 -23.29 8.97
N GLN A 115 4.32 -23.40 8.88
CA GLN A 115 5.25 -23.11 9.97
C GLN A 115 6.21 -22.01 9.55
N VAL A 116 6.47 -21.06 10.45
CA VAL A 116 7.37 -19.95 10.21
C VAL A 116 8.62 -20.12 11.06
N ASP A 117 9.79 -20.04 10.42
CA ASP A 117 11.08 -20.14 11.09
C ASP A 117 11.22 -19.00 12.14
N PRO A 118 11.80 -19.25 13.33
CA PRO A 118 12.03 -18.21 14.33
C PRO A 118 12.87 -17.02 13.85
N GLY A 119 13.75 -17.26 12.87
CA GLY A 119 14.58 -16.24 12.23
C GLY A 119 13.95 -15.62 10.97
N ALA A 120 12.70 -15.95 10.63
CA ALA A 120 12.06 -15.39 9.45
C ALA A 120 11.92 -13.86 9.57
N PRO A 121 12.34 -13.08 8.57
CA PRO A 121 12.08 -11.65 8.56
C PRO A 121 10.57 -11.41 8.49
N PRO A 122 9.99 -10.49 9.29
CA PRO A 122 8.57 -10.17 9.18
C PRO A 122 8.32 -9.50 7.82
N GLN A 123 7.50 -10.10 6.97
CA GLN A 123 7.27 -9.60 5.62
C GLN A 123 6.04 -10.28 5.00
N GLY A 124 5.76 -9.92 3.74
CA GLY A 124 4.66 -10.49 2.96
C GLY A 124 3.57 -9.45 2.66
N PRO A 125 2.32 -9.90 2.44
CA PRO A 125 1.87 -11.29 2.51
C PRO A 125 2.42 -12.17 1.37
N PHE A 126 2.55 -13.45 1.65
CA PHE A 126 2.86 -14.52 0.69
C PHE A 126 1.56 -15.16 0.18
N LYS A 127 1.50 -15.60 -1.09
CA LYS A 127 0.30 -16.20 -1.68
C LYS A 127 0.49 -17.67 -2.03
N TYR A 128 -0.42 -18.49 -1.55
CA TYR A 128 -0.53 -19.90 -1.88
C TYR A 128 -1.84 -20.16 -2.63
N GLU A 129 -1.83 -21.12 -3.54
CA GLU A 129 -3.00 -21.67 -4.21
C GLU A 129 -3.29 -23.04 -3.61
N LEU A 130 -4.41 -23.18 -2.92
CA LEU A 130 -4.89 -24.47 -2.43
C LEU A 130 -5.75 -25.07 -3.54
N VAL A 131 -5.28 -26.15 -4.15
CA VAL A 131 -5.86 -26.70 -5.38
C VAL A 131 -6.47 -28.06 -5.14
N LEU A 132 -7.76 -28.20 -5.42
CA LEU A 132 -8.42 -29.48 -5.63
C LEU A 132 -8.30 -29.87 -7.10
N SER A 133 -7.76 -31.05 -7.35
CA SER A 133 -7.70 -31.65 -8.69
C SER A 133 -8.44 -32.98 -8.68
N GLY A 134 -9.24 -33.24 -9.71
CA GLY A 134 -10.03 -34.46 -9.84
C GLY A 134 -10.57 -34.64 -11.25
N GLN A 135 -11.47 -35.60 -11.45
CA GLN A 135 -12.19 -35.79 -12.70
C GLN A 135 -13.67 -35.49 -12.50
N ASP A 136 -14.32 -34.93 -13.52
CA ASP A 136 -15.78 -34.91 -13.58
C ASP A 136 -16.35 -36.29 -13.91
N ALA A 137 -17.67 -36.42 -13.93
CA ALA A 137 -18.34 -37.67 -14.24
C ALA A 137 -18.14 -38.19 -15.67
N SER A 138 -17.63 -37.36 -16.57
CA SER A 138 -17.25 -37.75 -17.94
C SER A 138 -15.77 -38.17 -18.04
N GLY A 139 -15.04 -38.15 -16.91
CA GLY A 139 -13.62 -38.45 -16.84
C GLY A 139 -12.72 -37.27 -17.21
N ASN A 140 -13.26 -36.07 -17.44
CA ASN A 140 -12.42 -34.92 -17.80
C ASN A 140 -11.74 -34.34 -16.55
N PRO A 141 -10.46 -33.94 -16.63
CA PRO A 141 -9.77 -33.30 -15.52
C PRO A 141 -10.41 -31.94 -15.18
N GLN A 142 -10.57 -31.68 -13.89
CA GLN A 142 -11.09 -30.44 -13.34
C GLN A 142 -10.19 -29.96 -12.20
N GLU A 143 -10.04 -28.64 -12.09
CA GLU A 143 -9.37 -28.01 -10.95
C GLU A 143 -10.21 -26.87 -10.34
N GLU A 144 -10.10 -26.75 -9.02
CA GLU A 144 -10.56 -25.60 -8.24
C GLU A 144 -9.41 -25.11 -7.37
N ALA A 145 -9.07 -23.82 -7.50
CA ALA A 145 -8.01 -23.19 -6.72
C ALA A 145 -8.60 -22.07 -5.87
N VAL A 146 -8.28 -22.06 -4.57
CA VAL A 146 -8.65 -20.99 -3.64
C VAL A 146 -7.37 -20.36 -3.09
N PRO A 147 -7.25 -19.03 -3.10
CA PRO A 147 -6.05 -18.38 -2.60
C PRO A 147 -6.03 -18.37 -1.07
N PHE A 148 -4.84 -18.58 -0.52
CA PHE A 148 -4.52 -18.41 0.89
C PHE A 148 -3.31 -17.48 1.02
N TYR A 149 -3.38 -16.53 1.96
CA TYR A 149 -2.33 -15.55 2.15
C TYR A 149 -1.77 -15.63 3.57
N LEU A 150 -0.45 -15.58 3.68
CA LEU A 150 0.24 -15.61 4.96
C LEU A 150 1.16 -14.41 5.09
N LYS A 151 0.95 -13.60 6.13
CA LYS A 151 1.82 -12.48 6.49
C LYS A 151 2.62 -12.82 7.73
N VAL A 152 3.94 -12.62 7.67
CA VAL A 152 4.80 -12.75 8.85
C VAL A 152 4.89 -11.38 9.51
N LEU A 153 4.39 -11.23 10.74
CA LEU A 153 4.39 -9.96 11.48
C LEU A 153 5.08 -10.15 12.83
N ARG A 154 5.84 -9.14 13.29
CA ARG A 154 6.51 -9.25 14.59
C ARG A 154 5.46 -9.39 15.72
N PRO A 155 5.73 -10.17 16.78
CA PRO A 155 4.88 -10.19 17.97
C PRO A 155 4.63 -8.77 18.52
N GLY A 156 3.38 -8.42 18.74
CA GLY A 156 2.97 -7.11 19.28
C GLY A 156 3.10 -5.93 18.33
N GLU A 157 3.51 -6.14 17.08
CA GLU A 157 3.54 -5.10 16.06
C GLU A 157 2.14 -4.88 15.48
N ILE A 158 1.74 -3.61 15.38
CA ILE A 158 0.53 -3.20 14.65
C ILE A 158 0.87 -3.17 13.16
N SER A 159 0.03 -3.80 12.35
CA SER A 159 0.24 -3.88 10.90
C SER A 159 0.09 -2.51 10.22
N ALA A 160 0.66 -2.38 9.02
CA ALA A 160 0.48 -1.17 8.23
C ALA A 160 -0.99 -0.85 7.88
N MET A 161 -1.84 -1.87 7.68
CA MET A 161 -3.27 -1.66 7.40
C MET A 161 -4.04 -1.17 8.63
N GLU A 162 -3.70 -1.67 9.82
CA GLU A 162 -4.24 -1.14 11.07
C GLU A 162 -3.80 0.32 11.30
N TYR A 163 -2.53 0.64 11.05
CA TYR A 163 -2.06 2.04 11.10
C TYR A 163 -2.73 2.94 10.06
N TRP A 164 -2.98 2.44 8.84
CA TRP A 164 -3.77 3.17 7.87
C TRP A 164 -5.14 3.50 8.45
N ASN A 165 -5.81 2.53 9.07
CA ASN A 165 -7.12 2.75 9.67
C ASN A 165 -7.10 3.68 10.89
N LEU A 166 -5.99 3.74 11.66
CA LEU A 166 -5.80 4.79 12.66
C LEU A 166 -5.73 6.18 12.03
N TRP A 167 -5.05 6.32 10.89
CA TRP A 167 -5.03 7.59 10.14
C TRP A 167 -6.38 7.92 9.50
N ARG A 168 -7.14 6.91 9.04
CA ARG A 168 -8.53 7.10 8.56
C ARG A 168 -9.43 7.65 9.66
N ASP A 169 -9.36 7.05 10.85
CA ASP A 169 -10.11 7.52 12.03
C ASP A 169 -9.68 8.93 12.46
N TYR A 170 -8.37 9.21 12.46
CA TYR A 170 -7.84 10.56 12.69
C TYR A 170 -8.47 11.59 11.73
N MET A 171 -8.68 11.22 10.46
CA MET A 171 -9.33 12.07 9.46
C MET A 171 -10.87 12.05 9.52
N GLY A 172 -11.48 11.21 10.37
CA GLY A 172 -12.93 11.05 10.48
C GLY A 172 -13.54 10.24 9.32
N TYR A 173 -12.76 9.33 8.73
CA TYR A 173 -13.19 8.54 7.58
C TYR A 173 -13.35 7.05 7.90
N ALA A 174 -14.16 6.37 7.09
CA ALA A 174 -14.33 4.93 7.17
C ALA A 174 -12.99 4.18 6.99
N PRO A 175 -12.80 3.05 7.68
CA PRO A 175 -11.62 2.21 7.51
C PRO A 175 -11.54 1.67 6.08
N VAL A 176 -10.31 1.46 5.62
CA VAL A 176 -9.97 0.82 4.37
C VAL A 176 -9.94 -0.69 4.57
N GLN A 177 -10.58 -1.42 3.66
CA GLN A 177 -10.51 -2.86 3.59
C GLN A 177 -9.22 -3.30 2.88
N GLU A 178 -8.48 -4.22 3.49
CA GLU A 178 -7.32 -4.84 2.86
C GLU A 178 -7.77 -5.80 1.75
N ASP A 179 -7.14 -5.66 0.59
CA ASP A 179 -7.15 -6.62 -0.51
C ASP A 179 -5.84 -7.45 -0.43
N PRO A 180 -5.91 -8.72 -0.02
CA PRO A 180 -4.73 -9.57 0.11
C PRO A 180 -4.02 -9.85 -1.21
N GLU A 181 -4.76 -9.86 -2.33
CA GLU A 181 -4.17 -10.04 -3.65
C GLU A 181 -3.28 -8.85 -3.98
N TRP A 182 -3.78 -7.63 -3.83
CA TRP A 182 -2.97 -6.43 -4.07
C TRP A 182 -1.80 -6.27 -3.10
N SER A 183 -1.96 -6.73 -1.85
CA SER A 183 -0.87 -6.77 -0.88
C SER A 183 0.24 -7.76 -1.29
N PHE A 184 -0.11 -8.93 -1.83
CA PHE A 184 0.86 -9.85 -2.41
C PHE A 184 1.57 -9.25 -3.64
N ARG A 185 0.84 -8.57 -4.52
CA ARG A 185 1.44 -7.87 -5.67
C ARG A 185 2.39 -6.76 -5.25
N ALA A 186 2.04 -6.03 -4.19
CA ALA A 186 2.91 -5.05 -3.58
C ALA A 186 4.19 -5.68 -2.99
N TRP A 187 4.11 -6.88 -2.43
CA TRP A 187 5.29 -7.63 -1.99
C TRP A 187 6.18 -8.03 -3.18
N LEU A 188 5.60 -8.49 -4.29
CA LEU A 188 6.34 -8.78 -5.53
C LEU A 188 7.08 -7.54 -6.04
N HIS A 189 6.43 -6.38 -6.03
CA HIS A 189 7.05 -5.12 -6.43
C HIS A 189 8.23 -4.74 -5.51
N GLY A 190 8.03 -4.88 -4.20
CA GLY A 190 9.10 -4.66 -3.23
C GLY A 190 10.32 -5.56 -3.49
N ARG A 191 10.09 -6.83 -3.85
CA ARG A 191 11.15 -7.77 -4.24
C ARG A 191 11.88 -7.29 -5.49
N TYR A 192 11.16 -6.91 -6.53
CA TYR A 192 11.75 -6.41 -7.76
C TYR A 192 12.71 -5.23 -7.49
N LEU A 193 12.25 -4.24 -6.73
CA LEU A 193 13.04 -3.04 -6.42
C LEU A 193 14.28 -3.36 -5.59
N ALA A 194 14.18 -4.27 -4.62
CA ALA A 194 15.30 -4.70 -3.80
C ALA A 194 16.33 -5.49 -4.59
N MET A 195 15.88 -6.47 -5.39
CA MET A 195 16.75 -7.39 -6.12
C MET A 195 17.38 -6.78 -7.37
N ASN A 196 16.91 -5.61 -7.81
CA ASN A 196 17.50 -4.84 -8.92
C ASN A 196 18.09 -3.50 -8.47
N ILE A 197 18.42 -3.34 -7.19
CA ILE A 197 18.87 -2.05 -6.64
C ILE A 197 20.06 -1.44 -7.37
N ASP A 198 21.00 -2.27 -7.86
CA ASP A 198 22.19 -1.83 -8.60
C ASP A 198 21.87 -1.16 -9.94
N LYS A 199 20.65 -1.34 -10.44
CA LYS A 199 20.16 -0.74 -11.69
C LYS A 199 19.37 0.54 -11.46
N ASP A 200 19.21 0.95 -10.19
CA ASP A 200 18.41 2.10 -9.75
C ASP A 200 17.03 2.21 -10.43
N PRO A 201 16.17 1.16 -10.32
CA PRO A 201 14.88 1.15 -11.00
C PRO A 201 13.98 2.27 -10.46
N PHE A 202 13.25 2.90 -11.39
CA PHE A 202 12.23 3.90 -11.06
C PHE A 202 11.19 3.31 -10.11
N ALA A 203 10.88 4.02 -9.03
CA ALA A 203 10.17 3.44 -7.89
C ALA A 203 8.74 3.00 -8.17
N HIS A 204 8.05 3.59 -9.15
CA HIS A 204 6.66 3.27 -9.48
C HIS A 204 6.51 2.47 -10.77
N ASP A 205 7.58 1.82 -11.24
CA ASP A 205 7.52 0.96 -12.42
C ASP A 205 8.42 -0.28 -12.28
N GLU A 206 8.18 -1.26 -13.15
CA GLU A 206 9.10 -2.37 -13.37
C GLU A 206 9.46 -2.49 -14.85
N ASP A 207 10.76 -2.56 -15.12
CA ASP A 207 11.25 -3.09 -16.38
C ASP A 207 11.07 -4.62 -16.37
N LEU A 208 10.14 -5.11 -17.20
CA LEU A 208 9.80 -6.54 -17.29
C LEU A 208 10.92 -7.39 -17.94
N SER A 209 11.99 -6.76 -18.44
CA SER A 209 13.18 -7.49 -18.90
C SER A 209 14.13 -7.87 -17.76
N TYR A 210 13.94 -7.29 -16.57
CA TYR A 210 14.83 -7.53 -15.44
C TYR A 210 14.40 -8.74 -14.60
N PRO A 211 15.35 -9.39 -13.90
CA PRO A 211 15.02 -10.44 -12.94
C PRO A 211 13.98 -10.00 -11.90
N PHE A 212 13.20 -10.94 -11.39
CA PHE A 212 12.17 -10.73 -10.36
C PHE A 212 11.01 -9.81 -10.74
N SER A 213 11.01 -9.26 -11.95
CA SER A 213 9.89 -8.46 -12.45
C SER A 213 8.67 -9.33 -12.72
N SER A 214 7.49 -8.73 -12.61
CA SER A 214 6.22 -9.38 -12.93
C SER A 214 5.17 -8.34 -13.36
N PRO A 215 4.25 -8.69 -14.28
CA PRO A 215 3.12 -7.81 -14.60
C PRO A 215 2.31 -7.41 -13.35
N GLU A 216 2.18 -8.32 -12.39
CA GLU A 216 1.51 -8.11 -11.11
C GLU A 216 2.21 -7.07 -10.23
N GLY A 217 3.53 -7.20 -10.05
CA GLY A 217 4.36 -6.25 -9.31
C GLY A 217 4.35 -4.86 -9.96
N LYS A 218 4.55 -4.80 -11.29
CA LYS A 218 4.44 -3.57 -12.09
C LYS A 218 3.11 -2.86 -11.87
N ALA A 219 2.00 -3.61 -11.87
CA ALA A 219 0.68 -3.07 -11.63
C ALA A 219 0.49 -2.50 -10.21
N ALA A 220 1.17 -3.05 -9.20
CA ALA A 220 1.13 -2.57 -7.82
C ALA A 220 1.99 -1.31 -7.64
N GLY A 221 3.22 -1.29 -8.19
CA GLY A 221 4.09 -0.11 -8.16
C GLY A 221 3.45 1.13 -8.79
N ALA A 222 2.80 0.95 -9.95
CA ALA A 222 2.13 2.03 -10.67
C ALA A 222 0.91 2.62 -9.93
N ARG A 223 0.35 1.91 -8.95
CA ARG A 223 -0.85 2.32 -8.20
C ARG A 223 -0.58 2.67 -6.73
N GLY A 224 0.62 2.38 -6.24
CA GLY A 224 0.92 2.43 -4.82
C GLY A 224 1.90 3.51 -4.45
N ASN A 225 1.82 3.91 -3.19
CA ASN A 225 2.91 4.61 -2.52
C ASN A 225 4.08 3.64 -2.32
N VAL A 226 5.30 4.07 -2.63
CA VAL A 226 6.50 3.22 -2.58
C VAL A 226 7.53 3.81 -1.66
N GLY A 227 7.98 3.02 -0.69
CA GLY A 227 8.93 3.42 0.35
C GLY A 227 10.08 2.43 0.41
N ARG A 228 11.30 2.93 0.59
CA ARG A 228 12.50 2.10 0.71
C ARG A 228 13.28 2.50 1.95
N ARG A 229 13.80 1.51 2.69
CA ARG A 229 14.68 1.72 3.82
C ARG A 229 15.85 0.75 3.77
N THR A 230 17.04 1.27 4.06
CA THR A 230 18.24 0.48 4.27
C THR A 230 18.72 0.67 5.71
N VAL A 231 19.10 -0.43 6.36
CA VAL A 231 19.76 -0.42 7.66
C VAL A 231 21.02 -1.28 7.55
N TYR A 232 22.16 -0.79 8.04
CA TYR A 232 23.39 -1.55 8.12
C TYR A 232 23.57 -2.10 9.54
N ILE A 233 23.76 -3.41 9.67
CA ILE A 233 24.07 -4.05 10.96
C ILE A 233 25.37 -4.84 10.87
N PRO A 234 26.23 -4.87 11.91
CA PRO A 234 27.46 -5.63 11.88
C PRO A 234 27.22 -7.13 11.64
N ARG A 235 28.03 -7.79 10.80
CA ARG A 235 27.91 -9.24 10.54
C ARG A 235 28.15 -10.13 11.75
N SER A 236 28.80 -9.61 12.79
CA SER A 236 28.92 -10.29 14.09
C SER A 236 27.57 -10.50 14.79
N SER A 237 26.54 -9.76 14.37
CA SER A 237 25.15 -9.93 14.81
C SER A 237 24.38 -10.57 13.66
N PHE A 238 23.86 -11.79 13.86
CA PHE A 238 22.94 -12.35 12.88
C PHE A 238 21.65 -11.51 12.90
N PRO A 239 21.11 -11.06 11.74
CA PRO A 239 19.87 -10.30 11.73
C PRO A 239 18.74 -11.15 12.30
N ASP A 240 18.16 -10.71 13.40
CA ASP A 240 16.92 -11.27 13.92
C ASP A 240 15.71 -10.45 13.44
N PHE A 241 14.50 -10.88 13.81
CA PHE A 241 13.29 -10.15 13.43
C PHE A 241 13.23 -8.72 14.01
N SER A 242 13.95 -8.44 15.10
CA SER A 242 13.97 -7.14 15.78
C SER A 242 14.81 -6.09 15.04
N SER A 243 15.80 -6.56 14.27
CA SER A 243 16.73 -5.75 13.47
C SER A 243 16.05 -4.99 12.32
N TRP A 244 14.85 -5.40 11.93
CA TRP A 244 14.10 -4.79 10.82
C TRP A 244 13.30 -3.56 11.26
N PRO A 245 13.18 -2.52 10.41
CA PRO A 245 12.24 -1.41 10.62
C PRO A 245 10.80 -1.93 10.79
N LEU A 246 10.01 -1.37 11.69
CA LEU A 246 8.58 -1.74 11.82
C LEU A 246 7.80 -1.39 10.54
N GLU A 247 6.80 -2.21 10.17
CA GLU A 247 5.80 -1.90 9.14
C GLU A 247 5.13 -0.55 9.42
N SER A 248 4.79 -0.31 10.68
CA SER A 248 4.20 0.94 11.14
C SER A 248 5.08 2.14 10.78
N ALA A 249 6.38 2.02 10.98
CA ALA A 249 7.32 3.08 10.66
C ALA A 249 7.45 3.33 9.16
N MET A 250 7.32 2.28 8.34
CA MET A 250 7.26 2.43 6.88
C MET A 250 5.98 3.15 6.44
N THR A 251 4.81 2.76 6.96
CA THR A 251 3.53 3.40 6.56
C THR A 251 3.42 4.83 7.10
N ASN A 252 3.83 5.09 8.35
CA ASN A 252 3.81 6.44 8.94
C ASN A 252 4.72 7.42 8.19
N GLY A 253 5.81 6.93 7.57
CA GLY A 253 6.65 7.70 6.66
C GLY A 253 5.84 8.34 5.52
N PHE A 254 4.88 7.61 4.95
CA PHE A 254 4.01 8.14 3.88
C PHE A 254 3.05 9.24 4.36
N TYR A 255 2.63 9.23 5.63
CA TYR A 255 1.78 10.30 6.18
C TYR A 255 2.58 11.52 6.59
N ALA A 256 3.86 11.35 6.92
CA ALA A 256 4.75 12.46 7.24
C ALA A 256 5.01 13.36 6.02
N VAL A 257 5.06 12.79 4.82
CA VAL A 257 5.35 13.52 3.59
C VAL A 257 4.07 13.85 2.80
N PRO A 258 3.96 15.07 2.24
CA PRO A 258 2.67 15.58 1.79
C PRO A 258 2.11 14.94 0.51
N PHE A 259 2.93 14.56 -0.48
CA PHE A 259 2.40 13.95 -1.72
C PHE A 259 1.87 12.53 -1.50
N HIS A 260 2.62 11.67 -0.81
CA HIS A 260 2.15 10.29 -0.51
C HIS A 260 0.90 10.31 0.38
N ARG A 261 0.82 11.24 1.33
CA ARG A 261 -0.32 11.39 2.22
C ARG A 261 -1.63 11.63 1.46
N LEU A 262 -1.63 12.48 0.42
CA LEU A 262 -2.86 12.89 -0.30
C LEU A 262 -3.70 11.70 -0.79
N SER A 263 -3.05 10.62 -1.24
CA SER A 263 -3.76 9.42 -1.69
C SER A 263 -4.27 8.58 -0.52
N LEU A 264 -3.52 8.45 0.57
CA LEU A 264 -3.86 7.61 1.72
C LEU A 264 -5.00 8.17 2.58
N ILE A 265 -5.06 9.49 2.71
CA ILE A 265 -6.13 10.18 3.46
C ILE A 265 -7.29 10.61 2.56
N ALA A 266 -7.31 10.22 1.29
CA ALA A 266 -8.42 10.60 0.42
C ALA A 266 -9.73 9.95 0.89
N PRO A 267 -10.83 10.71 1.03
CA PRO A 267 -12.08 10.21 1.62
C PRO A 267 -12.73 9.08 0.79
N ASP A 268 -12.52 9.08 -0.53
CA ASP A 268 -13.06 8.12 -1.48
C ASP A 268 -12.31 6.78 -1.55
N VAL A 269 -11.29 6.60 -0.72
CA VAL A 269 -10.58 5.31 -0.61
C VAL A 269 -11.37 4.37 0.29
N THR A 270 -11.68 3.18 -0.23
CA THR A 270 -12.38 2.13 0.52
C THR A 270 -11.62 0.81 0.55
N THR A 271 -10.77 0.56 -0.45
CA THR A 271 -9.94 -0.63 -0.54
C THR A 271 -8.48 -0.27 -0.82
N GLY A 272 -7.57 -1.13 -0.39
CA GLY A 272 -6.13 -0.92 -0.55
C GLY A 272 -5.36 -2.17 -0.20
N GLY A 273 -4.04 -2.09 -0.27
CA GLY A 273 -3.17 -3.18 0.19
C GLY A 273 -1.85 -2.66 0.72
N PHE A 274 -1.11 -3.51 1.42
CA PHE A 274 0.25 -3.21 1.85
C PHE A 274 1.12 -4.46 1.73
N GLY A 275 2.15 -4.35 0.91
CA GLY A 275 3.18 -5.38 0.78
C GLY A 275 4.52 -4.85 1.25
N LEU A 276 5.24 -5.64 2.04
CA LEU A 276 6.59 -5.31 2.50
C LEU A 276 7.53 -6.45 2.19
N PHE A 277 8.49 -6.20 1.32
CA PHE A 277 9.60 -7.12 1.05
C PHE A 277 10.80 -6.79 1.93
N ARG A 278 11.44 -7.82 2.49
CA ARG A 278 12.67 -7.68 3.28
C ARG A 278 13.72 -8.71 2.84
N ALA A 279 14.94 -8.24 2.61
CA ALA A 279 16.08 -9.09 2.30
C ALA A 279 17.38 -8.53 2.90
N ALA A 280 18.22 -9.43 3.42
CA ALA A 280 19.58 -9.10 3.79
C ALA A 280 20.44 -9.29 2.53
N LEU A 281 21.02 -8.20 2.05
CA LEU A 281 21.85 -8.18 0.85
C LEU A 281 23.30 -7.91 1.24
N ASP A 282 24.21 -8.36 0.39
CA ASP A 282 25.62 -7.99 0.49
C ASP A 282 25.84 -6.60 -0.10
N ASP A 283 26.77 -5.86 0.51
CA ASP A 283 27.22 -4.57 0.00
C ASP A 283 28.75 -4.58 -0.06
N PRO A 284 29.36 -4.63 -1.26
CA PRO A 284 30.81 -4.64 -1.40
C PRO A 284 31.51 -3.44 -0.76
N ALA A 285 30.83 -2.30 -0.60
CA ALA A 285 31.38 -1.13 0.07
C ALA A 285 31.44 -1.31 1.61
N TYR A 286 30.64 -2.21 2.17
CA TYR A 286 30.54 -2.46 3.61
C TYR A 286 30.56 -3.97 3.94
N PRO A 287 31.66 -4.69 3.61
CA PRO A 287 31.70 -6.16 3.69
C PRO A 287 31.57 -6.72 5.11
N SER A 288 31.80 -5.90 6.15
CA SER A 288 31.63 -6.26 7.56
C SER A 288 30.20 -6.08 8.06
N TYR A 289 29.26 -5.65 7.21
CA TYR A 289 27.87 -5.38 7.56
C TYR A 289 26.90 -6.19 6.71
N TRP A 290 25.75 -6.53 7.29
CA TRP A 290 24.55 -6.89 6.54
C TRP A 290 23.85 -5.61 6.10
N ARG A 291 23.47 -5.52 4.82
CA ARG A 291 22.59 -4.47 4.32
C ARG A 291 21.15 -4.98 4.37
N LEU A 292 20.42 -4.60 5.41
CA LEU A 292 19.00 -4.93 5.57
C LEU A 292 18.17 -4.00 4.71
N TYR A 293 17.59 -4.55 3.65
CA TYR A 293 16.79 -3.80 2.69
C TYR A 293 15.30 -4.07 2.91
N SER A 294 14.51 -3.00 3.06
CA SER A 294 13.06 -3.04 3.24
C SER A 294 12.39 -2.19 2.18
N VAL A 295 11.44 -2.77 1.43
CA VAL A 295 10.66 -2.05 0.42
C VAL A 295 9.18 -2.27 0.67
N SER A 296 8.48 -1.18 0.98
CA SER A 296 7.03 -1.18 1.13
C SER A 296 6.36 -0.63 -0.11
N THR A 297 5.27 -1.26 -0.53
CA THR A 297 4.37 -0.76 -1.56
C THR A 297 2.95 -0.77 -1.01
N GLN A 298 2.23 0.34 -1.15
CA GLN A 298 0.89 0.53 -0.59
C GLN A 298 -0.08 1.00 -1.68
N PRO A 299 -0.65 0.07 -2.48
CA PRO A 299 -1.68 0.37 -3.48
C PRO A 299 -2.95 0.95 -2.85
N VAL A 300 -3.52 1.96 -3.52
CA VAL A 300 -4.71 2.68 -3.04
C VAL A 300 -5.80 2.64 -4.11
N PHE A 301 -7.03 2.27 -3.73
CA PHE A 301 -8.17 2.22 -4.65
C PHE A 301 -9.28 3.17 -4.19
N ARG A 302 -9.53 4.16 -5.05
CA ARG A 302 -10.62 5.13 -4.90
C ARG A 302 -11.87 4.59 -5.58
N SER A 303 -12.86 4.24 -4.79
CA SER A 303 -14.13 3.65 -5.25
C SER A 303 -15.33 4.10 -4.43
N GLY A 304 -15.10 4.85 -3.34
CA GLY A 304 -16.15 5.50 -2.57
C GLY A 304 -16.59 6.82 -3.19
N THR A 305 -17.51 7.49 -2.49
CA THR A 305 -18.00 8.82 -2.90
C THR A 305 -17.04 9.90 -2.42
N ARG A 306 -16.59 10.76 -3.35
CA ARG A 306 -15.88 11.99 -2.97
C ARG A 306 -16.86 12.97 -2.34
N PRO A 307 -16.55 13.57 -1.18
CA PRO A 307 -17.27 14.73 -0.70
C PRO A 307 -17.24 15.83 -1.76
N THR A 308 -18.31 16.63 -1.84
CA THR A 308 -18.39 17.80 -2.74
C THR A 308 -18.27 19.11 -1.98
N GLU A 309 -18.32 19.05 -0.66
CA GLU A 309 -18.30 20.18 0.26
C GLU A 309 -17.19 19.97 1.30
N ASP A 310 -16.80 21.06 1.95
CA ASP A 310 -15.72 21.15 2.93
C ASP A 310 -14.29 20.89 2.43
N ALA A 311 -13.35 21.55 3.10
CA ALA A 311 -11.93 21.35 2.88
C ALA A 311 -11.39 20.21 3.76
N GLN A 312 -10.53 19.39 3.19
CA GLN A 312 -9.70 18.46 3.95
C GLN A 312 -8.46 19.21 4.48
N LEU A 313 -8.39 19.37 5.80
CA LEU A 313 -7.25 19.96 6.49
C LEU A 313 -6.38 18.85 7.08
N PHE A 314 -5.07 18.98 6.91
CA PHE A 314 -4.09 18.19 7.64
C PHE A 314 -3.01 19.12 8.21
N PRO A 315 -2.66 19.03 9.51
CA PRO A 315 -3.35 18.27 10.56
C PRO A 315 -4.83 18.66 10.71
N VAL A 316 -5.64 17.73 11.23
CA VAL A 316 -7.09 17.94 11.41
C VAL A 316 -7.32 18.99 12.49
N ARG A 317 -8.30 19.85 12.26
CA ARG A 317 -8.69 20.92 13.19
C ARG A 317 -8.91 20.36 14.60
N ASP A 318 -8.28 21.00 15.57
CA ASP A 318 -8.37 20.76 17.01
C ASP A 318 -8.00 19.32 17.42
N LYS A 319 -7.29 18.57 16.56
CA LYS A 319 -6.78 17.23 16.88
C LYS A 319 -5.27 17.24 17.17
N THR A 320 -4.84 16.20 17.87
CA THR A 320 -3.43 15.92 18.13
C THR A 320 -2.87 15.04 17.01
N VAL A 321 -1.84 15.52 16.29
CA VAL A 321 -1.13 14.76 15.26
C VAL A 321 0.10 14.06 15.85
N PRO A 322 0.28 12.74 15.61
CA PRO A 322 1.40 11.97 16.16
C PRO A 322 2.67 12.04 15.28
N LEU A 323 2.86 13.12 14.52
CA LEU A 323 4.01 13.38 13.66
C LEU A 323 4.43 14.85 13.82
N ASN A 324 5.72 15.15 13.70
CA ASN A 324 6.21 16.52 13.92
C ASN A 324 7.21 17.02 12.84
N ARG A 325 7.75 16.13 12.04
CA ARG A 325 8.74 16.41 10.98
C ARG A 325 8.54 15.55 9.74
N MET A 326 9.29 15.83 8.69
CA MET A 326 9.35 15.02 7.47
C MET A 326 10.78 14.84 6.96
N TYR A 327 10.98 13.82 6.13
CA TYR A 327 12.29 13.41 5.58
C TYR A 327 12.31 13.45 4.06
N GLY A 328 12.40 12.31 3.37
CA GLY A 328 12.55 12.25 1.92
C GLY A 328 11.23 11.97 1.21
N GLU A 329 10.99 12.69 0.11
CA GLU A 329 9.86 12.45 -0.78
C GLU A 329 10.27 12.65 -2.23
N ARG A 330 9.63 11.89 -3.14
CA ARG A 330 9.67 12.13 -4.57
C ARG A 330 8.21 12.16 -5.08
N PRO A 331 7.77 13.22 -5.77
CA PRO A 331 8.53 14.42 -6.14
C PRO A 331 8.88 15.29 -4.90
N PRO A 332 9.96 16.08 -4.94
CA PRO A 332 10.49 16.79 -3.76
C PRO A 332 9.57 17.93 -3.30
N TYR A 333 9.08 17.87 -2.06
CA TYR A 333 8.28 18.93 -1.46
C TYR A 333 9.05 20.24 -1.23
N ASN A 334 10.38 20.20 -1.14
CA ASN A 334 11.19 21.38 -0.79
C ASN A 334 11.77 22.11 -2.00
N SER A 335 11.68 21.55 -3.22
CA SER A 335 12.23 22.20 -4.41
C SER A 335 11.68 23.60 -4.70
N PRO A 336 10.36 23.87 -4.54
CA PRO A 336 9.84 25.24 -4.68
C PRO A 336 10.50 26.21 -3.69
N CYS A 337 10.73 25.76 -2.45
CA CYS A 337 11.29 26.56 -1.37
C CYS A 337 12.79 26.83 -1.55
N GLN A 338 13.53 25.86 -2.08
CA GLN A 338 14.95 26.01 -2.42
C GLN A 338 15.18 26.90 -3.64
N ASN A 339 14.20 26.96 -4.54
CA ASN A 339 14.32 27.62 -5.84
C ASN A 339 13.10 28.52 -6.11
N PRO A 340 12.83 29.53 -5.27
CA PRO A 340 11.59 30.30 -5.33
C PRO A 340 11.43 31.10 -6.63
N ASP A 341 12.53 31.39 -7.34
CA ASP A 341 12.54 32.17 -8.59
C ASP A 341 12.35 31.30 -9.84
N LYS A 342 12.28 29.97 -9.71
CA LYS A 342 12.11 29.04 -10.84
C LYS A 342 10.66 28.89 -11.33
N PRO A 343 9.65 28.72 -10.46
CA PRO A 343 8.26 28.67 -10.93
C PRO A 343 7.83 30.05 -11.47
N ALA A 344 6.89 30.07 -12.42
CA ALA A 344 6.37 31.31 -12.99
C ALA A 344 5.65 32.19 -11.94
N SER A 345 5.04 31.55 -10.95
CA SER A 345 4.53 32.19 -9.74
C SER A 345 5.42 31.76 -8.56
N PRO A 346 6.09 32.68 -7.85
CA PRO A 346 6.94 32.31 -6.73
C PRO A 346 6.09 31.73 -5.59
N PRO A 347 6.61 30.76 -4.81
CA PRO A 347 5.96 30.29 -3.60
C PRO A 347 5.88 31.42 -2.57
N TYR A 348 4.91 31.32 -1.66
CA TYR A 348 4.85 32.21 -0.52
C TYR A 348 5.92 31.82 0.52
N LEU A 349 6.75 32.76 0.93
CA LEU A 349 7.75 32.58 1.98
C LEU A 349 7.48 33.61 3.09
N THR A 350 7.27 33.15 4.34
CA THR A 350 7.16 34.11 5.46
C THR A 350 8.48 34.82 5.70
N HIS A 351 9.60 34.14 5.48
CA HIS A 351 10.95 34.65 5.67
C HIS A 351 11.81 34.35 4.43
N GLN A 352 12.34 35.40 3.81
CA GLN A 352 13.26 35.30 2.67
C GLN A 352 14.68 34.92 3.14
N GLY A 353 15.44 34.24 2.27
CA GLY A 353 16.87 33.94 2.52
C GLY A 353 17.15 32.79 3.49
N LEU A 354 16.14 32.03 3.93
CA LEU A 354 16.35 30.82 4.71
C LEU A 354 16.94 29.69 3.84
N ASP A 355 17.85 28.91 4.41
CA ASP A 355 18.43 27.74 3.76
C ASP A 355 17.42 26.57 3.77
N TRP A 356 16.76 26.31 2.65
CA TRP A 356 15.83 25.19 2.46
C TRP A 356 16.50 23.90 1.96
N SER A 357 17.84 23.82 1.92
CA SER A 357 18.57 22.63 1.47
C SER A 357 18.73 21.54 2.55
N ARG A 358 18.53 21.89 3.82
CA ARG A 358 18.83 21.00 4.96
C ARG A 358 17.57 20.47 5.65
N SER A 359 17.41 19.16 5.62
CA SER A 359 16.47 18.41 6.45
C SER A 359 16.95 18.31 7.92
N PRO A 360 16.06 17.99 8.89
CA PRO A 360 14.63 17.76 8.75
C PRO A 360 13.81 19.05 8.61
N PHE A 361 12.64 18.93 8.00
CA PHE A 361 11.62 19.98 7.92
C PHE A 361 10.48 19.65 8.88
N GLY A 362 9.65 20.64 9.21
CA GLY A 362 8.43 20.41 9.98
C GLY A 362 7.42 19.56 9.23
N LEU A 363 6.50 18.94 9.96
CA LEU A 363 5.38 18.23 9.34
C LEU A 363 4.63 19.20 8.42
N ALA A 364 4.59 18.90 7.12
CA ALA A 364 3.89 19.74 6.15
C ALA A 364 2.37 19.72 6.42
N LEU A 365 1.76 20.90 6.38
CA LEU A 365 0.32 21.04 6.39
C LEU A 365 -0.19 20.92 4.95
N SER A 366 -1.42 20.44 4.78
CA SER A 366 -2.10 20.45 3.50
C SER A 366 -3.54 20.89 3.63
N VAL A 367 -3.97 21.73 2.69
CA VAL A 367 -5.38 22.07 2.48
C VAL A 367 -5.76 21.49 1.13
N ARG A 368 -6.86 20.74 1.09
CA ARG A 368 -7.40 20.13 -0.12
C ARG A 368 -8.87 20.48 -0.29
N LEU A 369 -9.27 20.84 -1.51
CA LEU A 369 -10.66 20.90 -1.93
C LEU A 369 -11.01 19.70 -2.82
N PHE A 370 -12.29 19.35 -2.91
CA PHE A 370 -12.75 18.19 -3.67
C PHE A 370 -13.31 18.57 -5.04
N ALA A 371 -12.53 19.32 -5.83
CA ALA A 371 -12.96 19.69 -7.17
C ALA A 371 -13.17 18.44 -8.05
N ALA A 372 -14.18 18.49 -8.92
CA ALA A 372 -14.50 17.40 -9.84
C ALA A 372 -13.43 17.19 -10.93
N GLN A 373 -12.63 18.23 -11.21
CA GLN A 373 -11.58 18.23 -12.22
C GLN A 373 -10.28 18.82 -11.64
N PRO A 374 -9.11 18.48 -12.19
CA PRO A 374 -7.85 19.10 -11.81
C PRO A 374 -7.95 20.61 -11.91
N THR A 375 -7.55 21.30 -10.84
CA THR A 375 -7.73 22.75 -10.72
C THR A 375 -6.40 23.39 -10.34
N PRO A 376 -5.95 24.46 -11.02
CA PRO A 376 -4.75 25.18 -10.63
C PRO A 376 -4.88 25.72 -9.20
N THR A 377 -3.84 25.58 -8.39
CA THR A 377 -3.80 26.11 -7.03
C THR A 377 -2.60 27.03 -6.81
N LYS A 378 -2.79 28.05 -5.97
CA LYS A 378 -1.72 28.94 -5.52
C LYS A 378 -1.98 29.44 -4.10
N VAL A 379 -0.93 29.61 -3.31
CA VAL A 379 -0.98 30.20 -1.98
C VAL A 379 -0.61 31.68 -2.08
N LEU A 380 -1.46 32.53 -1.52
CA LEU A 380 -1.27 33.98 -1.44
C LEU A 380 -0.64 34.40 -0.11
N GLU A 381 -0.98 33.68 0.97
CA GLU A 381 -0.51 33.95 2.32
C GLU A 381 -0.54 32.67 3.15
N ALA A 382 0.46 32.46 4.00
CA ALA A 382 0.48 31.37 4.96
C ALA A 382 1.18 31.82 6.25
N ARG A 383 0.64 31.42 7.40
CA ARG A 383 1.24 31.66 8.71
C ARG A 383 1.10 30.44 9.60
N LEU A 384 2.13 30.17 10.38
CA LEU A 384 2.12 29.12 11.40
C LEU A 384 2.69 29.69 12.70
N THR A 385 1.93 29.63 13.78
CA THR A 385 2.32 30.25 15.06
C THR A 385 2.18 29.25 16.19
N ARG A 386 3.23 29.09 17.00
CA ARG A 386 3.16 28.32 18.25
C ARG A 386 2.38 29.10 19.29
N VAL A 387 1.36 28.48 19.89
CA VAL A 387 0.39 29.18 20.74
C VAL A 387 0.96 29.56 22.10
N SER A 388 1.89 28.76 22.64
CA SER A 388 2.43 28.95 24.00
C SER A 388 3.21 30.26 24.18
N ASP A 389 3.89 30.72 23.14
CA ASP A 389 4.74 31.92 23.17
C ASP A 389 4.53 32.86 21.98
N ASN A 390 3.53 32.58 21.14
CA ASN A 390 3.22 33.34 19.94
C ASN A 390 4.39 33.42 18.94
N GLN A 391 5.32 32.46 18.98
CA GLN A 391 6.44 32.40 18.05
C GLN A 391 5.96 31.98 16.66
N GLU A 392 6.28 32.77 15.65
CA GLU A 392 6.04 32.41 14.26
C GLU A 392 7.08 31.38 13.78
N VAL A 393 6.58 30.30 13.18
CA VAL A 393 7.41 29.28 12.53
C VAL A 393 7.58 29.69 11.06
N PRO A 394 8.82 29.82 10.56
CA PRO A 394 9.02 30.12 9.15
C PRO A 394 8.46 29.02 8.25
N VAL A 395 7.68 29.41 7.23
CA VAL A 395 7.05 28.48 6.29
C VAL A 395 7.31 28.89 4.85
N CYS A 396 7.29 27.89 3.98
CA CYS A 396 7.18 28.00 2.55
C CYS A 396 5.87 27.36 2.12
N ALA A 397 5.04 28.07 1.35
CA ALA A 397 3.74 27.57 0.95
C ALA A 397 3.50 27.73 -0.55
N TYR A 398 2.91 26.71 -1.16
CA TYR A 398 2.75 26.66 -2.61
C TYR A 398 1.57 25.77 -3.03
N GLY A 399 0.99 26.12 -4.17
CA GLY A 399 0.08 25.26 -4.94
C GLY A 399 0.71 24.77 -6.24
N SER A 400 -0.10 24.20 -7.14
CA SER A 400 0.36 23.67 -8.41
C SER A 400 1.08 24.71 -9.28
N GLU A 401 0.58 25.95 -9.32
CA GLU A 401 1.15 27.04 -10.15
C GLU A 401 2.49 27.56 -9.62
N GLN A 402 2.78 27.28 -8.35
CA GLN A 402 4.01 27.69 -7.66
C GLN A 402 4.98 26.53 -7.46
N TYR A 403 4.60 25.32 -7.88
CA TYR A 403 5.44 24.15 -7.76
C TYR A 403 6.48 24.12 -8.89
N TRP A 404 7.72 23.79 -8.52
CA TRP A 404 8.79 23.48 -9.46
C TRP A 404 9.71 22.41 -8.88
N ALA A 405 10.16 21.49 -9.72
CA ALA A 405 11.23 20.55 -9.43
C ALA A 405 12.06 20.27 -10.69
N PRO A 406 13.35 19.93 -10.54
CA PRO A 406 14.16 19.40 -11.63
C PRO A 406 13.50 18.19 -12.32
N SER A 407 13.69 18.03 -13.64
CA SER A 407 13.05 16.97 -14.42
C SER A 407 13.42 15.56 -13.94
N ASP A 408 14.68 15.36 -13.55
CA ASP A 408 15.22 14.14 -12.96
C ASP A 408 14.67 13.86 -11.55
N GLN A 409 14.07 14.85 -10.88
CA GLN A 409 13.49 14.71 -9.55
C GLN A 409 11.96 14.63 -9.55
N GLY A 410 11.33 14.64 -10.73
CA GLY A 410 9.88 14.49 -10.90
C GLY A 410 9.27 15.53 -11.83
N GLY A 411 10.03 16.56 -12.22
CA GLY A 411 9.55 17.62 -13.12
C GLY A 411 8.18 18.16 -12.70
N ASP A 412 7.23 18.13 -13.62
CA ASP A 412 5.87 18.64 -13.40
C ASP A 412 4.94 17.67 -12.64
N LEU A 413 5.44 16.51 -12.17
CA LEU A 413 4.61 15.55 -11.44
C LEU A 413 3.97 16.18 -10.19
N GLY A 414 4.73 16.95 -9.41
CA GLY A 414 4.20 17.61 -8.22
C GLY A 414 3.10 18.63 -8.56
N ASN A 415 3.28 19.42 -9.63
CA ASN A 415 2.24 20.31 -10.15
C ASN A 415 0.96 19.54 -10.49
N ARG A 416 1.08 18.45 -11.26
CA ARG A 416 -0.08 17.63 -11.66
C ARG A 416 -0.80 17.01 -10.47
N LEU A 417 -0.06 16.52 -9.47
CA LEU A 417 -0.65 15.95 -8.25
C LEU A 417 -1.40 17.01 -7.44
N LEU A 418 -0.79 18.18 -7.21
CA LEU A 418 -1.43 19.31 -6.53
C LEU A 418 -2.69 19.77 -7.25
N ALA A 419 -2.66 19.87 -8.58
CA ALA A 419 -3.83 20.25 -9.36
C ALA A 419 -4.91 19.17 -9.32
N TYR A 420 -4.53 17.89 -9.49
CA TYR A 420 -5.45 16.76 -9.47
C TYR A 420 -6.20 16.63 -8.14
N ASP A 421 -5.49 16.78 -7.02
CA ASP A 421 -6.10 16.74 -5.70
C ASP A 421 -6.60 18.11 -5.23
N SER A 422 -6.50 19.17 -6.05
CA SER A 422 -6.86 20.56 -5.69
C SER A 422 -6.32 20.95 -4.32
N ALA A 423 -5.01 20.76 -4.16
CA ALA A 423 -4.31 20.88 -2.89
C ALA A 423 -3.28 22.01 -2.91
N VAL A 424 -2.99 22.54 -1.72
CA VAL A 424 -1.84 23.40 -1.43
C VAL A 424 -1.10 22.87 -0.21
N PHE A 425 0.20 23.10 -0.16
CA PHE A 425 1.05 22.71 0.95
C PHE A 425 1.63 23.92 1.67
N VAL A 426 1.81 23.78 2.98
CA VAL A 426 2.58 24.71 3.82
C VAL A 426 3.66 23.88 4.51
N VAL A 427 4.92 24.17 4.17
CA VAL A 427 6.11 23.45 4.60
C VAL A 427 6.83 24.28 5.66
N PRO A 428 6.80 23.87 6.95
CA PRO A 428 7.57 24.55 7.99
C PRO A 428 9.06 24.25 7.85
N ARG A 429 9.89 25.27 8.04
CA ARG A 429 11.34 25.13 7.91
C ARG A 429 11.92 24.16 8.93
N TYR A 430 11.43 24.18 10.16
CA TYR A 430 11.95 23.39 11.28
C TYR A 430 10.91 22.37 11.75
N PRO A 431 11.36 21.22 12.33
CA PRO A 431 10.49 20.32 13.08
C PRO A 431 9.56 21.08 14.02
N LEU A 432 8.30 20.63 14.08
CA LEU A 432 7.37 21.13 15.08
C LEU A 432 7.72 20.53 16.44
N ASP A 433 7.48 21.29 17.50
CA ASP A 433 7.83 20.93 18.87
C ASP A 433 6.79 19.95 19.43
N PRO A 434 7.22 18.79 19.95
CA PRO A 434 6.32 17.82 20.57
C PRO A 434 5.57 18.42 21.76
N GLY A 435 4.27 18.16 21.86
CA GLY A 435 3.41 18.65 22.94
C GLY A 435 2.83 20.05 22.73
N GLU A 436 3.36 20.82 21.78
CA GLU A 436 2.94 22.20 21.49
C GLU A 436 1.68 22.27 20.61
N THR A 437 0.96 23.38 20.75
CA THR A 437 -0.20 23.71 19.91
C THR A 437 0.20 24.78 18.90
N TYR A 438 -0.24 24.63 17.65
CA TYR A 438 0.02 25.57 16.57
C TYR A 438 -1.30 26.08 15.98
N ARG A 439 -1.32 27.36 15.63
CA ARG A 439 -2.36 28.00 14.82
C ARG A 439 -1.85 28.19 13.39
N ALA A 440 -2.61 27.72 12.42
CA ALA A 440 -2.33 27.84 11.00
C ALA A 440 -3.34 28.77 10.33
N GLU A 441 -2.85 29.68 9.49
CA GLU A 441 -3.64 30.57 8.65
C GLU A 441 -3.16 30.43 7.21
N VAL A 442 -4.08 30.17 6.27
CA VAL A 442 -3.77 29.99 4.86
C VAL A 442 -4.78 30.73 4.00
N ARG A 443 -4.31 31.56 3.09
CA ARG A 443 -5.11 32.16 2.02
C ARG A 443 -4.61 31.65 0.68
N ALA A 444 -5.47 30.99 -0.07
CA ALA A 444 -5.10 30.31 -1.30
C ALA A 444 -6.20 30.45 -2.35
N VAL A 445 -5.81 30.34 -3.62
CA VAL A 445 -6.74 30.29 -4.75
C VAL A 445 -6.81 28.85 -5.26
N PHE A 446 -8.03 28.38 -5.48
CA PHE A 446 -8.36 27.11 -6.11
C PHE A 446 -9.16 27.42 -7.38
N GLY A 447 -8.46 27.42 -8.52
CA GLY A 447 -9.00 27.83 -9.81
C GLY A 447 -9.20 29.33 -9.83
N THR A 448 -10.46 29.77 -9.74
CA THR A 448 -10.83 31.19 -9.68
C THR A 448 -11.30 31.63 -8.30
N THR A 449 -11.38 30.71 -7.34
CA THR A 449 -11.94 30.97 -6.03
C THR A 449 -10.83 31.19 -5.02
N GLU A 450 -10.84 32.34 -4.35
CA GLU A 450 -9.97 32.60 -3.20
C GLU A 450 -10.66 32.11 -1.92
N GLU A 451 -9.95 31.30 -1.15
CA GLU A 451 -10.42 30.72 0.11
C GLU A 451 -9.47 31.05 1.26
N ARG A 452 -10.03 31.13 2.46
CA ARG A 452 -9.27 31.38 3.69
C ARG A 452 -9.53 30.30 4.72
N PHE A 453 -8.46 29.71 5.23
CA PHE A 453 -8.47 28.67 6.25
C PHE A 453 -7.77 29.18 7.50
N ASN A 454 -8.40 28.97 8.66
CA ASN A 454 -7.81 29.17 9.97
C ASN A 454 -8.16 27.96 10.84
N TRP A 455 -7.16 27.31 11.42
CA TRP A 455 -7.38 26.21 12.34
C TRP A 455 -6.20 26.06 13.30
N SER A 456 -6.44 25.36 14.40
CA SER A 456 -5.39 24.96 15.34
C SER A 456 -5.24 23.44 15.33
N PHE A 457 -4.07 22.96 15.73
CA PHE A 457 -3.80 21.55 15.97
C PHE A 457 -2.70 21.42 17.02
N ARG A 458 -2.60 20.24 17.63
CA ARG A 458 -1.56 19.93 18.61
C ARG A 458 -0.60 18.88 18.06
N VAL A 459 0.69 19.00 18.34
CA VAL A 459 1.65 17.92 18.09
C VAL A 459 1.67 17.02 19.32
N ALA A 460 1.62 15.70 19.13
CA ALA A 460 1.70 14.76 20.24
C ALA A 460 2.99 14.97 21.07
N PRO A 461 2.97 14.67 22.38
CA PRO A 461 4.19 14.68 23.18
C PRO A 461 5.20 13.65 22.66
N GLN A 462 6.48 13.81 23.02
CA GLN A 462 7.60 13.07 22.46
C GLN A 462 7.47 11.54 22.56
N ASP A 463 6.86 11.05 23.64
CA ASP A 463 6.61 9.62 23.92
C ASP A 463 5.40 9.05 23.18
N ALA A 464 4.53 9.92 22.65
CA ALA A 464 3.35 9.56 21.86
C ALA A 464 3.52 9.82 20.36
N LEU A 465 4.69 10.29 19.91
CA LEU A 465 5.00 10.38 18.48
C LEU A 465 5.08 8.98 17.89
N PHE A 466 4.47 8.81 16.72
CA PHE A 466 4.59 7.56 15.99
C PHE A 466 6.04 7.36 15.52
N PRO A 467 6.52 6.11 15.44
CA PRO A 467 7.78 5.83 14.78
C PRO A 467 7.59 6.04 13.28
N TYR A 468 8.56 6.70 12.64
CA TYR A 468 8.64 6.85 11.18
C TYR A 468 10.04 7.28 10.77
N PHE A 469 10.31 7.19 9.47
CA PHE A 469 11.65 7.29 8.89
C PHE A 469 11.73 8.23 7.70
#